data_AF-A0A183UNF3-F1
#
_entry.id   AF-A0A183UNF3-F1
#
_cell.length_a   1.000
_cell.length_b   1.000
_cell.length_c   1.000
_cell.angle_alpha   90.00
_cell.angle_beta   90.00
_cell.angle_gamma   90.00
#
_symmetry.space_group_name_H-M   'P 1'
#
loop_
_entity.id
_entity.type
_entity.pdbx_description
1 polymer ?
#
loop_
_entity_poly.entity_id
_entity_poly.type
_entity_poly.pdbx_seq_one_letter_code
_entity_poly.pdbx_strand_id
1 'polypeptide(L)'
;MHHLPSLELYFVAKKVRQNFEGGYVAAEIHRFRSHCSMNDGDLKCWNQTLHFYEKILLAQLRHYVAVQVNIDQWHKHHDEHYTANFTALKDEAIRTFDSALSEDDIINSTTISAIVSALIDRVQAKSDSPLRRTPHFSCPLPCEYRFNLWRNLFIASSILIVGLLVAIIPFIRSMIVSDSRDPLIK
;
A
#
# COMPACT_ATOMS: atom_id res chain seq x y z
N MET A 1 34.68 18.63 19.86
CA MET A 1 33.88 18.27 18.67
C MET A 1 33.64 16.76 18.71
N HIS A 2 32.54 16.33 19.32
CA HIS A 2 32.10 14.93 19.34
C HIS A 2 30.71 14.89 18.70
N HIS A 3 30.59 14.32 17.51
CA HIS A 3 29.32 14.16 16.81
C HIS A 3 28.63 12.86 17.26
N LEU A 4 27.38 13.01 17.71
CA LEU A 4 26.45 11.96 18.11
C LEU A 4 26.10 11.00 16.95
N PRO A 5 25.98 9.68 17.19
CA PRO A 5 25.37 8.73 16.25
C PRO A 5 23.98 8.24 16.72
N SER A 6 23.17 9.07 17.37
CA SER A 6 21.90 8.64 17.99
C SER A 6 20.61 9.06 17.25
N LEU A 7 20.69 9.82 16.15
CA LEU A 7 19.50 10.23 15.38
C LEU A 7 19.04 9.23 14.30
N GLU A 8 19.94 8.38 13.79
CA GLU A 8 19.61 7.45 12.69
C GLU A 8 18.70 6.30 13.14
N LEU A 9 18.84 5.80 14.38
CA LEU A 9 18.01 4.67 14.84
C LEU A 9 16.54 5.06 15.11
N TYR A 10 16.27 6.32 15.48
CA TYR A 10 14.92 6.77 15.80
C TYR A 10 14.05 6.97 14.53
N PHE A 11 14.67 7.28 13.39
CA PHE A 11 13.96 7.45 12.12
C PHE A 11 13.52 6.11 11.51
N VAL A 12 14.30 5.04 11.67
CA VAL A 12 13.98 3.73 11.09
C VAL A 12 12.77 3.10 11.78
N ALA A 13 12.65 3.23 13.11
CA ALA A 13 11.53 2.62 13.86
C ALA A 13 10.17 3.26 13.54
N LYS A 14 10.12 4.56 13.24
CA LYS A 14 8.86 5.26 12.92
C LYS A 14 8.29 4.90 11.54
N LYS A 15 9.15 4.52 10.59
CA LYS A 15 8.75 4.23 9.20
C LYS A 15 8.14 2.85 8.99
N VAL A 16 8.24 1.96 9.99
CA VAL A 16 7.80 0.57 9.91
C VAL A 16 6.30 0.39 10.25
N ARG A 17 5.63 1.37 10.86
CA ARG A 17 4.31 1.14 11.49
C ARG A 17 3.08 1.29 10.59
N GLN A 18 3.18 1.63 9.30
CA GLN A 18 1.99 2.05 8.54
C GLN A 18 1.62 1.26 7.27
N ASN A 19 2.32 0.18 6.92
CA ASN A 19 2.29 -0.26 5.52
C ASN A 19 1.96 -1.74 5.33
N PHE A 20 0.76 -2.18 5.77
CA PHE A 20 0.43 -3.60 5.78
C PHE A 20 -0.81 -4.04 4.98
N GLU A 21 -1.56 -3.19 4.29
CA GLU A 21 -2.86 -3.65 3.72
C GLU A 21 -2.91 -3.79 2.19
N GLY A 22 -2.00 -3.17 1.43
CA GLY A 22 -2.05 -3.23 -0.05
C GLY A 22 -1.54 -4.54 -0.68
N GLY A 23 -0.67 -5.28 0.02
CA GLY A 23 -0.06 -6.52 -0.49
C GLY A 23 -0.89 -7.79 -0.26
N TYR A 24 -1.92 -7.70 0.59
CA TYR A 24 -2.77 -8.85 0.94
C TYR A 24 -3.75 -9.18 -0.17
N VAL A 25 -4.36 -8.19 -0.84
CA VAL A 25 -5.43 -8.46 -1.80
C VAL A 25 -4.93 -9.30 -2.99
N ALA A 26 -3.77 -9.00 -3.56
CA ALA A 26 -3.21 -9.78 -4.67
C ALA A 26 -2.74 -11.19 -4.24
N ALA A 27 -2.20 -11.34 -3.03
CA ALA A 27 -1.75 -12.62 -2.49
C ALA A 27 -2.93 -13.51 -2.04
N GLU A 28 -4.02 -12.91 -1.58
CA GLU A 28 -5.27 -13.57 -1.17
C GLU A 28 -6.08 -14.00 -2.39
N ILE A 29 -6.11 -13.19 -3.46
CA ILE A 29 -6.69 -13.55 -4.77
C ILE A 29 -6.02 -14.82 -5.32
N HIS A 30 -4.71 -15.00 -5.09
CA HIS A 30 -3.99 -16.22 -5.50
C HIS A 30 -4.32 -17.45 -4.65
N ARG A 31 -4.71 -17.29 -3.37
CA ARG A 31 -5.00 -18.40 -2.46
C ARG A 31 -6.45 -18.91 -2.57
N PHE A 32 -7.39 -18.08 -3.03
CA PHE A 32 -8.81 -18.46 -3.19
C PHE A 32 -9.19 -18.97 -4.59
N ARG A 33 -8.29 -18.92 -5.58
CA ARG A 33 -8.63 -19.15 -7.01
C ARG A 33 -8.39 -20.54 -7.59
N SER A 34 -7.70 -21.48 -6.94
CA SER A 34 -7.14 -22.58 -7.76
C SER A 34 -8.07 -23.77 -8.07
N HIS A 35 -9.24 -23.95 -7.44
CA HIS A 35 -9.97 -25.23 -7.56
C HIS A 35 -11.52 -25.21 -7.57
N CYS A 36 -12.21 -24.15 -8.02
CA CYS A 36 -13.65 -24.29 -8.31
C CYS A 36 -13.84 -25.07 -9.61
N SER A 37 -14.52 -26.22 -9.53
CA SER A 37 -14.89 -27.02 -10.70
C SER A 37 -16.12 -26.43 -11.37
N MET A 38 -16.18 -26.50 -12.71
CA MET A 38 -17.38 -26.17 -13.49
C MET A 38 -18.55 -27.13 -13.18
N ASN A 39 -18.24 -28.30 -12.63
CA ASN A 39 -19.20 -29.37 -12.32
C ASN A 39 -19.58 -29.40 -10.83
N ASP A 40 -19.54 -28.25 -10.16
CA ASP A 40 -19.87 -28.09 -8.75
C ASP A 40 -21.40 -28.12 -8.57
N GLY A 41 -21.95 -29.29 -8.25
CA GLY A 41 -23.40 -29.52 -8.16
C GLY A 41 -24.09 -28.76 -7.01
N ASP A 42 -23.35 -28.28 -6.01
CA ASP A 42 -23.92 -27.52 -4.89
C ASP A 42 -23.56 -26.03 -4.88
N LEU A 43 -22.79 -25.56 -5.89
CA LEU A 43 -22.39 -24.16 -6.12
C LEU A 43 -21.71 -23.48 -4.92
N LYS A 44 -21.29 -24.22 -3.88
CA LYS A 44 -20.75 -23.61 -2.66
C LYS A 44 -19.42 -22.88 -2.93
N CYS A 45 -18.59 -23.45 -3.81
CA CYS A 45 -17.32 -22.83 -4.19
C CYS A 45 -17.55 -21.48 -4.89
N TRP A 46 -18.52 -21.46 -5.82
CA TRP A 46 -18.88 -20.27 -6.58
C TRP A 46 -19.54 -19.19 -5.71
N ASN A 47 -20.44 -19.56 -4.80
CA ASN A 47 -21.07 -18.62 -3.87
C ASN A 47 -20.05 -17.95 -2.94
N GLN A 48 -19.09 -18.72 -2.42
CA GLN A 48 -18.03 -18.17 -1.57
C GLN A 48 -17.11 -17.23 -2.36
N THR A 49 -16.82 -17.58 -3.61
CA THR A 49 -16.04 -16.74 -4.54
C THR A 49 -16.77 -15.44 -4.87
N LEU A 50 -18.07 -15.48 -5.13
CA LEU A 50 -18.90 -14.30 -5.37
C LEU A 50 -18.88 -13.35 -4.16
N HIS A 51 -19.14 -13.89 -2.97
CA HIS A 51 -19.13 -13.10 -1.73
C HIS A 51 -17.77 -12.44 -1.44
N PHE A 52 -16.67 -13.08 -1.85
CA PHE A 52 -15.34 -12.48 -1.79
C PHE A 52 -15.21 -11.25 -2.72
N TYR A 53 -15.63 -11.37 -3.98
CA TYR A 53 -15.59 -10.25 -4.92
C TYR A 53 -16.52 -9.10 -4.52
N GLU A 54 -17.71 -9.41 -3.98
CA GLU A 54 -18.64 -8.40 -3.46
C GLU A 54 -18.01 -7.58 -2.33
N LYS A 55 -17.31 -8.24 -1.40
CA LYS A 55 -16.60 -7.56 -0.31
C LYS A 55 -15.47 -6.68 -0.80
N ILE A 56 -14.69 -7.19 -1.75
CA ILE A 56 -13.59 -6.45 -2.37
C ILE A 56 -14.16 -5.23 -3.08
N LEU A 57 -15.11 -5.42 -3.99
CA LEU A 57 -15.74 -4.33 -4.75
C LEU A 57 -16.28 -3.23 -3.81
N LEU A 58 -17.02 -3.62 -2.76
CA LEU A 58 -17.52 -2.67 -1.77
C LEU A 58 -16.39 -1.93 -1.03
N ALA A 59 -15.28 -2.60 -0.73
CA ALA A 59 -14.11 -1.95 -0.15
C ALA A 59 -13.49 -0.92 -1.11
N GLN A 60 -13.27 -1.27 -2.39
CA GLN A 60 -12.73 -0.31 -3.36
C GLN A 60 -13.65 0.90 -3.57
N LEU A 61 -14.96 0.70 -3.67
CA LEU A 61 -15.94 1.79 -3.78
C LEU A 61 -15.88 2.73 -2.57
N ARG A 62 -15.76 2.18 -1.35
CA ARG A 62 -15.59 2.97 -0.13
C ARG A 62 -14.28 3.75 -0.12
N HIS A 63 -13.18 3.14 -0.56
CA HIS A 63 -11.89 3.80 -0.65
C HIS A 63 -11.92 4.96 -1.66
N TYR A 64 -12.52 4.76 -2.83
CA TYR A 64 -12.68 5.81 -3.83
C TYR A 64 -13.42 7.04 -3.27
N VAL A 65 -14.57 6.81 -2.64
CA VAL A 65 -15.36 7.87 -1.98
C VAL A 65 -14.56 8.57 -0.87
N ALA A 66 -13.86 7.80 -0.02
CA ALA A 66 -13.07 8.36 1.08
C ALA A 66 -11.93 9.25 0.58
N VAL A 67 -11.24 8.85 -0.49
CA VAL A 67 -10.15 9.62 -1.11
C VAL A 67 -10.71 10.94 -1.65
N GLN A 68 -11.82 10.91 -2.38
CA GLN A 68 -12.41 12.14 -2.93
C GLN A 68 -12.85 13.12 -1.85
N VAL A 69 -13.50 12.64 -0.78
CA VAL A 69 -13.85 13.48 0.37
C VAL A 69 -12.61 14.11 0.98
N ASN A 70 -11.52 13.35 1.13
CA ASN A 70 -10.30 13.88 1.72
C ASN A 70 -9.59 14.91 0.83
N ILE A 71 -9.58 14.71 -0.50
CA ILE A 71 -9.05 15.70 -1.45
C ILE A 71 -9.84 17.00 -1.35
N ASP A 72 -11.17 16.91 -1.38
CA ASP A 72 -12.04 18.07 -1.28
C ASP A 72 -11.84 18.83 0.04
N GLN A 73 -11.76 18.10 1.15
CA GLN A 73 -11.48 18.70 2.45
C GLN A 73 -10.10 19.35 2.50
N TRP A 74 -9.07 18.72 1.94
CA TRP A 74 -7.74 19.32 1.87
C TRP A 74 -7.78 20.65 1.12
N HIS A 75 -8.44 20.72 -0.03
CA HIS A 75 -8.62 21.96 -0.77
C HIS A 75 -9.36 23.03 0.03
N LYS A 76 -10.48 22.69 0.69
CA LYS A 76 -11.21 23.62 1.57
C LYS A 76 -10.37 24.19 2.72
N HIS A 77 -9.34 23.47 3.18
CA HIS A 77 -8.47 23.92 4.28
C HIS A 77 -7.25 24.73 3.80
N HIS A 78 -6.86 24.62 2.52
CA HIS A 78 -5.63 25.23 2.00
C HIS A 78 -5.89 26.31 0.94
N ASP A 79 -7.10 26.37 0.40
CA ASP A 79 -7.52 27.34 -0.60
C ASP A 79 -8.83 28.02 -0.14
N GLU A 80 -8.73 29.32 0.14
CA GLU A 80 -9.81 30.14 0.70
C GLU A 80 -10.93 30.41 -0.32
N HIS A 81 -10.66 30.23 -1.63
CA HIS A 81 -11.62 30.45 -2.71
C HIS A 81 -12.05 29.15 -3.41
N TYR A 82 -11.67 27.99 -2.86
CA TYR A 82 -12.03 26.71 -3.47
C TYR A 82 -13.53 26.44 -3.37
N THR A 83 -14.14 26.18 -4.53
CA THR A 83 -15.51 25.69 -4.65
C THR A 83 -15.50 24.37 -5.40
N ALA A 84 -16.08 23.35 -4.77
CA ALA A 84 -16.11 22.02 -5.33
C ALA A 84 -17.09 21.95 -6.51
N ASN A 85 -16.59 21.59 -7.70
CA ASN A 85 -17.43 21.31 -8.86
C ASN A 85 -17.65 19.80 -9.00
N PHE A 86 -18.60 19.27 -8.25
CA PHE A 86 -18.94 17.83 -8.28
C PHE A 86 -19.49 17.38 -9.64
N THR A 87 -20.09 18.29 -10.42
CA THR A 87 -20.58 17.98 -11.77
C THR A 87 -19.42 17.71 -12.73
N ALA A 88 -18.40 18.57 -12.75
CA ALA A 88 -17.20 18.36 -13.57
C ALA A 88 -16.43 17.11 -13.12
N LEU A 89 -16.32 16.89 -11.81
CA LEU A 89 -15.67 15.70 -11.25
C LEU A 89 -16.39 14.40 -11.68
N LYS A 90 -17.72 14.43 -11.71
CA LYS A 90 -18.56 13.32 -12.15
C LYS A 90 -18.35 13.02 -13.63
N ASP A 91 -18.41 14.03 -14.49
CA ASP A 91 -18.23 13.86 -15.94
C ASP A 91 -16.82 13.35 -16.28
N GLU A 92 -15.80 13.87 -15.60
CA GLU A 92 -14.42 13.42 -15.77
C GLU A 92 -14.22 11.98 -15.29
N ALA A 93 -14.80 11.62 -14.15
CA ALA A 93 -14.76 10.25 -13.65
C ALA A 93 -15.43 9.28 -14.62
N ILE A 94 -16.63 9.61 -15.11
CA ILE A 94 -17.35 8.80 -16.11
C ILE A 94 -16.48 8.62 -17.35
N ARG A 95 -15.93 9.70 -17.90
CA ARG A 95 -15.07 9.63 -19.09
C ARG A 95 -13.83 8.75 -18.86
N THR A 96 -13.23 8.82 -17.68
CA THR A 96 -12.05 8.02 -17.34
C THR A 96 -12.41 6.53 -17.29
N PHE A 97 -13.51 6.19 -16.62
CA PHE A 97 -13.99 4.80 -16.58
C PHE A 97 -14.42 4.29 -17.95
N ASP A 98 -15.06 5.14 -18.76
CA ASP A 98 -15.49 4.83 -20.12
C ASP A 98 -14.29 4.55 -21.03
N SER A 99 -13.22 5.34 -20.92
CA SER A 99 -11.98 5.11 -21.68
C SER A 99 -11.22 3.85 -21.28
N ALA A 100 -11.50 3.30 -20.10
CA ALA A 100 -10.89 2.08 -19.60
C ALA A 100 -11.70 0.81 -19.96
N LEU A 101 -12.92 0.97 -20.48
CA LEU A 101 -13.76 -0.14 -20.95
C LEU A 101 -13.27 -0.61 -22.33
N SER A 102 -13.26 -1.93 -22.51
CA SER A 102 -13.10 -2.56 -23.81
C SER A 102 -14.48 -2.83 -24.43
N GLU A 103 -14.55 -2.90 -25.77
CA GLU A 103 -15.83 -3.09 -26.49
C GLU A 103 -16.55 -4.42 -26.15
N ASP A 104 -15.81 -5.44 -25.68
CA ASP A 104 -16.33 -6.75 -25.30
C ASP A 104 -16.61 -6.91 -23.79
N ASP A 105 -16.53 -5.82 -23.01
CA ASP A 105 -16.74 -5.90 -21.57
C ASP A 105 -18.22 -6.13 -21.21
N ILE A 106 -18.45 -6.92 -20.17
CA ILE A 106 -19.79 -7.24 -19.63
C ILE A 106 -20.48 -5.98 -19.06
N ILE A 107 -19.71 -4.95 -18.73
CA ILE A 107 -20.19 -3.69 -18.17
C ILE A 107 -20.29 -2.65 -19.29
N ASN A 108 -21.43 -1.97 -19.39
CA ASN A 108 -21.64 -0.91 -20.37
C ASN A 108 -21.41 0.50 -19.76
N SER A 109 -21.26 1.49 -20.63
CA SER A 109 -21.11 2.91 -20.26
C SER A 109 -22.25 3.42 -19.36
N THR A 110 -23.49 2.94 -19.58
CA THR A 110 -24.65 3.37 -18.76
C THR A 110 -24.58 2.88 -17.32
N THR A 111 -24.06 1.66 -17.09
CA THR A 111 -23.86 1.09 -15.75
C THR A 111 -22.78 1.84 -15.01
N ILE A 112 -21.67 2.17 -15.69
CA ILE A 112 -20.59 2.98 -15.13
C ILE A 112 -21.12 4.36 -14.74
N SER A 113 -21.86 5.01 -15.62
CA SER A 113 -22.48 6.31 -15.36
C SER A 113 -23.36 6.28 -14.12
N ALA A 114 -24.20 5.25 -13.95
CA ALA A 114 -25.05 5.09 -12.78
C ALA A 114 -24.24 4.87 -11.48
N ILE A 115 -23.21 4.02 -11.52
CA ILE A 115 -22.35 3.74 -10.36
C ILE A 115 -21.59 5.01 -9.95
N VAL A 116 -20.89 5.65 -10.90
CA VAL A 116 -20.10 6.86 -10.63
C VAL A 116 -21.00 7.96 -10.11
N SER A 117 -22.18 8.19 -10.72
CA SER A 117 -23.18 9.13 -10.23
C SER A 117 -23.50 8.89 -8.75
N ALA A 118 -23.89 7.67 -8.40
CA ALA A 118 -24.27 7.32 -7.03
C ALA A 118 -23.13 7.49 -6.02
N LEU A 119 -21.86 7.27 -6.44
CA LEU A 119 -20.70 7.47 -5.58
C LEU A 119 -20.42 8.97 -5.35
N ILE A 120 -20.39 9.77 -6.42
CA ILE A 120 -20.10 11.21 -6.34
C ILE A 120 -21.19 11.95 -5.58
N ASP A 121 -22.47 11.61 -5.79
CA ASP A 121 -23.58 12.22 -5.06
C ASP A 121 -23.45 11.99 -3.54
N ARG A 122 -22.90 10.83 -3.15
CA ARG A 122 -22.60 10.52 -1.73
C ARG A 122 -21.37 11.27 -1.21
N VAL A 123 -20.36 11.50 -2.05
CA VAL A 123 -19.20 12.35 -1.72
C VAL A 123 -19.68 13.77 -1.45
N GLN A 124 -20.48 14.36 -2.34
CA GLN A 124 -21.04 15.70 -2.21
C GLN A 124 -21.82 15.85 -0.90
N ALA A 125 -22.79 14.96 -0.67
CA ALA A 125 -23.61 14.98 0.55
C ALA A 125 -22.78 14.86 1.85
N LYS A 126 -21.62 14.20 1.79
CA LYS A 126 -20.75 14.04 2.96
C LYS A 126 -19.77 15.21 3.13
N SER A 127 -19.31 15.78 2.04
CA SER A 127 -18.39 16.91 1.97
C SER A 127 -19.02 18.25 2.41
N ASP A 128 -20.34 18.41 2.22
CA ASP A 128 -21.06 19.64 2.60
C ASP A 128 -21.00 19.92 4.11
N SER A 129 -20.82 18.87 4.93
CA SER A 129 -20.60 19.02 6.37
C SER A 129 -19.11 19.05 6.70
N PRO A 130 -18.62 19.96 7.55
CA PRO A 130 -17.25 19.91 8.04
C PRO A 130 -17.07 18.62 8.86
N LEU A 131 -16.45 17.59 8.27
CA LEU A 131 -16.23 16.34 9.00
C LEU A 131 -15.23 16.60 10.13
N ARG A 132 -15.67 16.32 11.36
CA ARG A 132 -14.83 16.33 12.58
C ARG A 132 -13.69 15.31 12.54
N ARG A 133 -13.77 14.34 11.62
CA ARG A 133 -12.79 13.27 11.43
C ARG A 133 -12.84 12.84 9.96
N THR A 134 -11.73 13.00 9.25
CA THR A 134 -11.55 12.46 7.90
C THR A 134 -11.71 10.94 7.95
N PRO A 135 -12.38 10.32 6.97
CA PRO A 135 -12.45 8.87 6.89
C PRO A 135 -11.02 8.33 6.77
N HIS A 136 -10.64 7.42 7.66
CA HIS A 136 -9.32 6.82 7.63
C HIS A 136 -9.25 5.91 6.39
N PHE A 137 -8.41 6.27 5.43
CA PHE A 137 -8.08 5.39 4.32
C PHE A 137 -6.57 5.12 4.37
N SER A 138 -6.20 3.86 4.26
CA SER A 138 -4.83 3.46 3.99
C SER A 138 -4.60 3.66 2.49
N CYS A 139 -3.74 4.61 2.10
CA CYS A 139 -3.35 4.74 0.70
C CYS A 139 -2.79 3.41 0.21
N PRO A 140 -3.21 2.89 -0.96
CA PRO A 140 -2.54 1.74 -1.55
C PRO A 140 -1.09 2.14 -1.80
N LEU A 141 -0.17 1.49 -1.10
CA LEU A 141 1.25 1.70 -1.36
C LEU A 141 1.55 1.17 -2.76
N PRO A 142 2.22 1.96 -3.62
CA PRO A 142 2.58 1.48 -4.94
C PRO A 142 3.46 0.23 -4.79
N CYS A 143 3.21 -0.79 -5.61
CA CYS A 143 3.94 -2.06 -5.55
C CYS A 143 5.47 -1.86 -5.60
N GLU A 144 5.93 -0.82 -6.30
CA GLU A 144 7.33 -0.41 -6.41
C GLU A 144 7.96 0.02 -5.07
N TYR A 145 7.17 0.56 -4.14
CA TYR A 145 7.61 0.92 -2.79
C TYR A 145 8.06 -0.31 -2.00
N ARG A 146 7.36 -1.45 -2.14
CA ARG A 146 7.71 -2.71 -1.47
C ARG A 146 9.03 -3.27 -1.99
N PHE A 147 9.26 -3.22 -3.31
CA PHE A 147 10.52 -3.69 -3.91
C PHE A 147 11.71 -2.81 -3.51
N ASN A 148 11.55 -1.49 -3.53
CA ASN A 148 12.60 -0.56 -3.14
C ASN A 148 12.96 -0.70 -1.65
N LEU A 149 11.96 -0.91 -0.78
CA LEU A 149 12.20 -1.14 0.65
C LEU A 149 12.96 -2.44 0.88
N TRP A 150 12.53 -3.54 0.26
CA TRP A 150 13.19 -4.85 0.42
C TRP A 150 14.62 -4.84 -0.14
N ARG A 151 14.82 -4.19 -1.29
CA ARG A 151 16.15 -3.99 -1.87
C ARG A 151 17.05 -3.19 -0.94
N ASN A 152 16.56 -2.07 -0.40
CA ASN A 152 17.35 -1.24 0.51
C ASN A 152 17.66 -1.96 1.83
N LEU A 153 16.70 -2.74 2.36
CA LEU A 153 16.90 -3.53 3.57
C LEU A 153 17.94 -4.64 3.36
N PHE A 154 17.90 -5.30 2.19
CA PHE A 154 18.84 -6.34 1.82
C PHE A 154 20.25 -5.77 1.62
N ILE A 155 20.37 -4.62 0.98
CA ILE A 155 21.65 -3.91 0.81
C ILE A 155 22.23 -3.50 2.18
N ALA A 156 21.42 -2.90 3.05
CA ALA A 156 21.86 -2.48 4.38
C ALA A 156 22.31 -3.67 5.24
N SER A 157 21.57 -4.78 5.21
CA SER A 157 21.94 -6.01 5.91
C SER A 157 23.24 -6.62 5.36
N SER A 158 23.41 -6.62 4.05
CA SER A 158 24.63 -7.12 3.40
C SER A 158 25.86 -6.29 3.78
N ILE A 159 25.74 -4.97 3.80
CA ILE A 159 26.83 -4.06 4.22
C ILE A 159 27.22 -4.31 5.67
N LEU A 160 26.24 -4.49 6.57
CA LEU A 160 26.51 -4.78 7.98
C LEU A 160 27.26 -6.11 8.16
N ILE A 161 26.85 -7.17 7.44
CA ILE A 161 27.51 -8.48 7.50
C ILE A 161 28.94 -8.40 6.96
N VAL A 162 29.14 -7.76 5.82
CA VAL A 162 30.49 -7.60 5.23
C VAL A 162 31.38 -6.75 6.13
N GLY A 163 30.86 -5.65 6.68
CA GLY A 163 31.60 -4.82 7.64
C GLY A 163 32.02 -5.58 8.88
N LEU A 164 31.14 -6.45 9.41
CA LEU A 164 31.45 -7.30 10.56
C LEU A 164 32.58 -8.29 10.23
N LEU A 165 32.54 -8.94 9.05
CA LEU A 165 33.59 -9.87 8.62
C LEU A 165 34.94 -9.16 8.45
N VAL A 166 34.94 -7.97 7.85
CA VAL A 166 36.16 -7.16 7.67
C VAL A 166 36.75 -6.72 9.02
N ALA A 167 35.93 -6.49 10.04
CA ALA A 167 36.42 -6.16 11.38
C ALA A 167 36.94 -7.39 12.15
N ILE A 168 36.27 -8.54 12.04
CA ILE A 168 36.59 -9.74 12.83
C ILE A 168 37.81 -10.49 12.28
N ILE A 169 37.94 -10.65 10.96
CA ILE A 169 39.04 -11.40 10.34
C ILE A 169 40.44 -10.88 10.74
N PRO A 170 40.75 -9.57 10.69
CA PRO A 170 42.05 -9.05 11.10
C PRO A 170 42.26 -9.16 12.61
N PHE A 171 41.19 -9.04 13.41
CA PHE A 171 41.26 -9.24 14.86
C PHE A 171 41.66 -10.68 15.21
N ILE A 172 41.03 -11.68 14.58
CA ILE A 172 41.39 -13.10 14.76
C ILE A 172 42.83 -13.36 14.32
N ARG A 173 43.25 -12.83 13.16
CA ARG A 173 44.64 -12.94 12.68
C ARG A 173 45.62 -12.34 13.68
N SER A 174 45.32 -11.16 14.23
CA SER A 174 46.16 -10.50 15.22
C SER A 174 46.27 -11.31 16.51
N MET A 175 45.17 -11.92 16.98
CA MET A 175 45.21 -12.78 18.17
C MET A 175 46.06 -14.04 17.95
N ILE A 176 45.88 -14.74 16.82
CA ILE A 176 46.67 -15.95 16.51
C ILE A 176 48.17 -15.63 16.43
N VAL A 177 48.53 -14.50 15.82
CA VAL A 177 49.94 -14.07 15.70
C VAL A 177 50.52 -13.57 17.02
N SER A 178 49.67 -13.09 17.94
CA SER A 178 50.09 -12.76 19.31
C SER A 178 50.34 -14.03 20.12
N ASP A 179 49.44 -15.01 20.05
CA ASP A 179 49.54 -16.30 20.76
C ASP A 179 50.75 -17.12 20.30
N SER A 180 51.06 -17.08 18.99
CA SER A 180 52.27 -17.72 18.45
C SER A 180 53.60 -17.08 18.89
N ARG A 181 53.59 -15.87 19.46
CA ARG A 181 54.80 -15.13 19.85
C ARG A 181 55.18 -15.27 21.31
N ASP A 182 54.33 -15.83 22.15
CA ASP A 182 54.64 -16.16 23.54
C ASP A 182 54.99 -17.66 23.64
N PRO A 183 56.28 -18.05 23.67
CA PRO A 183 56.64 -19.43 23.95
C PRO A 183 56.22 -19.76 25.39
N LEU A 184 55.23 -20.65 25.52
CA LEU A 184 55.00 -21.41 26.74
C LEU A 184 56.30 -22.21 27.00
N ILE A 185 56.98 -21.87 28.09
CA ILE A 185 58.23 -22.41 28.64
C ILE A 185 59.39 -21.40 28.53
N LYS A 186 59.66 -20.77 29.68
CA LYS A 186 60.92 -20.12 30.01
C LYS A 186 61.60 -20.93 31.12
#